data_AF-A0A812RZH4-F1
#
_entry.id   AF-A0A812RZH4-F1
#
_cell.length_a   1.000
_cell.length_b   1.000
_cell.length_c   1.000
_cell.angle_alpha   90.00
_cell.angle_beta   90.00
_cell.angle_gamma   90.00
#
_symmetry.space_group_name_H-M   'P 1'
#
loop_
_entity.id
_entity.type
_entity.pdbx_description
1 polymer ?
#
loop_
_entity_poly.entity_id
_entity_poly.type
_entity_poly.pdbx_seq_one_letter_code
_entity_poly.pdbx_strand_id
1 'polypeptide(L)'
;MSEIGSSLQARAELQHIAAAVLASLLQLDSEVAKIAYIRLDDSFQEPLWRQAAVVAIADDELTLAVRISSEEAAEGSATTVKVGNRRFVLVRGAPDQLRERCQEPHVSLEVKPQELCKAALQLVEAEADVVYVTASEDTEVAPPQKAKKSAVTADSESDSEESSEDGGVDLSKLLAKARKTWLDTGSSSDADGNAPRGRNKSIKQRFPFLEKTTTKAPSSSSLDPTAALQMQLLKGKNQDPLQTLVALELLKATRAKPKHRRDPSTSSSSSSQSRNGTNDRRNKAPQGLGKAFANYRQSKKRMFRNPKKHIKKYVREVQEQLGAGPDTPFRLTDYSKKIWWGRQRTLQRLHVLLSEVLTLQLENKHEEATLQVVLGLRAIHQAALDGGSWEIAWLLTHVEDPIQRRRFGGEESQLETVAAYLRSQQELEKRARQARLGGRTDLNSEDNPNPDQAADKEKERRFRKGAGKGQDN
;
A
#
# COMPACT_ATOMS: atom_id res chain seq x y z
N MET A 1 -23.86 23.92 -35.03
CA MET A 1 -24.94 22.94 -34.79
C MET A 1 -24.46 21.63 -34.14
N SER A 2 -23.15 21.34 -34.08
CA SER A 2 -22.60 20.15 -33.40
C SER A 2 -22.61 20.23 -31.86
N GLU A 3 -22.55 21.44 -31.27
CA GLU A 3 -22.49 21.61 -29.81
C GLU A 3 -23.80 21.31 -29.09
N ILE A 4 -24.95 21.46 -29.77
CA ILE A 4 -26.26 21.19 -29.17
C ILE A 4 -26.45 19.67 -28.95
N GLY A 5 -25.89 18.83 -29.83
CA GLY A 5 -25.97 17.37 -29.72
C GLY A 5 -25.23 16.79 -28.51
N SER A 6 -24.09 17.38 -28.14
CA SER A 6 -23.30 16.92 -26.98
C SER A 6 -24.03 17.16 -25.65
N SER A 7 -24.77 18.28 -25.54
CA SER A 7 -25.51 18.63 -24.32
C SER A 7 -26.69 17.68 -24.03
N LEU A 8 -27.32 17.13 -25.07
CA LEU A 8 -28.44 16.20 -24.93
C LEU A 8 -27.96 14.82 -24.50
N GLN A 9 -26.80 14.37 -24.99
CA GLN A 9 -26.21 13.09 -24.61
C GLN A 9 -25.78 13.07 -23.14
N ALA A 10 -25.14 14.15 -22.66
CA ALA A 10 -24.76 14.27 -21.25
C ALA A 10 -25.96 14.24 -20.30
N ARG A 11 -27.10 14.83 -20.68
CA ARG A 11 -28.33 14.79 -19.89
C ARG A 11 -28.94 13.38 -19.83
N ALA A 12 -28.90 12.63 -20.92
CA ALA A 12 -29.40 11.25 -20.95
C ALA A 12 -28.56 10.32 -20.06
N GLU A 13 -27.23 10.49 -20.06
CA GLU A 13 -26.33 9.71 -19.19
C GLU A 13 -26.57 10.03 -17.70
N LEU A 14 -26.75 11.31 -17.34
CA LEU A 14 -27.08 11.71 -15.98
C LEU A 14 -28.44 11.16 -15.52
N GLN A 15 -29.44 11.13 -16.39
CA GLN A 15 -30.75 10.53 -16.08
C GLN A 15 -30.65 9.01 -15.86
N HIS A 16 -29.85 8.31 -16.66
CA HIS A 16 -29.66 6.87 -16.51
C HIS A 16 -28.89 6.54 -15.20
N ILE A 17 -27.88 7.35 -14.84
CA ILE A 17 -27.16 7.20 -13.58
C ILE A 17 -28.09 7.47 -12.39
N ALA A 18 -28.89 8.55 -12.44
CA ALA A 18 -29.84 8.87 -11.39
C ALA A 18 -30.90 7.76 -11.21
N ALA A 19 -31.43 7.22 -12.30
CA ALA A 19 -32.38 6.11 -12.26
C ALA A 19 -31.76 4.83 -11.70
N ALA A 20 -30.50 4.51 -12.06
CA ALA A 20 -29.78 3.36 -11.51
C ALA A 20 -29.53 3.51 -10.00
N VAL A 21 -29.12 4.70 -9.54
CA VAL A 21 -28.92 4.99 -8.11
C VAL A 21 -30.23 4.87 -7.33
N LEU A 22 -31.33 5.41 -7.86
CA LEU A 22 -32.66 5.27 -7.23
C LEU A 22 -33.14 3.82 -7.21
N ALA A 23 -32.90 3.04 -8.26
CA ALA A 23 -33.24 1.62 -8.29
C ALA A 23 -32.42 0.81 -7.28
N SER A 24 -31.12 1.11 -7.13
CA SER A 24 -30.27 0.51 -6.10
C SER A 24 -30.70 0.90 -4.68
N LEU A 25 -31.10 2.16 -4.46
CA LEU A 25 -31.65 2.60 -3.17
C LEU A 25 -32.96 1.89 -2.83
N LEU A 26 -33.86 1.73 -3.81
CA LEU A 26 -35.13 1.01 -3.62
C LEU A 26 -34.94 -0.50 -3.39
N GLN A 27 -33.92 -1.11 -4.00
CA GLN A 27 -33.58 -2.52 -3.71
C GLN A 27 -33.02 -2.68 -2.30
N LEU A 28 -32.22 -1.73 -1.83
CA LEU A 28 -31.69 -1.74 -0.46
C LEU A 28 -32.81 -1.61 0.58
N ASP A 29 -33.82 -0.78 0.32
CA ASP A 29 -35.00 -0.65 1.20
C ASP A 29 -35.78 -1.96 1.36
N SER A 30 -35.69 -2.88 0.39
CA SER A 30 -36.37 -4.18 0.47
C SER A 30 -35.68 -5.18 1.41
N GLU A 31 -34.39 -4.98 1.67
CA GLU A 31 -33.61 -5.85 2.57
C GLU A 31 -33.56 -5.29 4.00
N VAL A 32 -33.75 -3.97 4.17
CA VAL A 32 -33.88 -3.34 5.48
C VAL A 32 -35.13 -3.89 6.19
N ALA A 33 -34.98 -4.22 7.47
CA ALA A 33 -35.96 -4.88 8.32
C ALA A 33 -36.30 -6.34 7.95
N LYS A 34 -35.55 -6.97 7.02
CA LYS A 34 -35.61 -8.43 6.83
C LYS A 34 -35.07 -9.12 8.08
N ILE A 35 -35.70 -10.23 8.45
CA ILE A 35 -35.30 -11.06 9.57
C ILE A 35 -34.31 -12.12 9.07
N ALA A 36 -33.18 -12.23 9.74
CA ALA A 36 -32.17 -13.26 9.48
C ALA A 36 -31.72 -13.90 10.81
N TYR A 37 -30.99 -15.01 10.73
CA TYR A 37 -30.37 -15.66 11.88
C TYR A 37 -28.86 -15.55 11.78
N ILE A 38 -28.23 -15.16 12.89
CA ILE A 38 -26.78 -15.05 13.00
C ILE A 38 -26.30 -15.79 14.25
N ARG A 39 -25.10 -16.36 14.15
CA ARG A 39 -24.40 -16.97 15.27
C ARG A 39 -23.47 -15.93 15.90
N LEU A 40 -23.62 -15.72 17.21
CA LEU A 40 -22.71 -14.87 17.97
C LEU A 40 -21.54 -15.68 18.52
N ASP A 41 -20.49 -14.96 18.93
CA ASP A 41 -19.29 -15.52 19.55
C ASP A 41 -19.59 -16.17 20.92
N ASP A 42 -18.68 -17.02 21.38
CA ASP A 42 -18.81 -17.81 22.62
C ASP A 42 -18.81 -16.94 23.91
N SER A 43 -18.66 -15.62 23.76
CA SER A 43 -18.78 -14.64 24.85
C SER A 43 -20.24 -14.36 25.25
N PHE A 44 -21.21 -14.77 24.45
CA PHE A 44 -22.64 -14.59 24.72
C PHE A 44 -23.24 -15.83 25.41
N GLN A 45 -24.26 -15.62 26.23
CA GLN A 45 -25.02 -16.69 26.87
C GLN A 45 -25.74 -17.55 25.81
N GLU A 46 -25.76 -18.87 26.04
CA GLU A 46 -26.49 -19.81 25.19
C GLU A 46 -28.00 -19.50 25.23
N PRO A 47 -28.71 -19.58 24.08
CA PRO A 47 -28.23 -20.05 22.78
C PRO A 47 -27.45 -19.01 21.97
N LEU A 48 -26.41 -19.48 21.27
CA LEU A 48 -25.52 -18.66 20.42
C LEU A 48 -26.21 -18.14 19.15
N TRP A 49 -27.18 -18.89 18.62
CA TRP A 49 -27.97 -18.45 17.48
C TRP A 49 -29.02 -17.44 17.92
N ARG A 50 -29.09 -16.31 17.22
CA ARG A 50 -30.05 -15.25 17.53
C ARG A 50 -30.71 -14.74 16.26
N GLN A 51 -31.97 -14.39 16.41
CA GLN A 51 -32.74 -13.71 15.39
C GLN A 51 -32.30 -12.24 15.33
N ALA A 52 -31.92 -11.81 14.15
CA ALA A 52 -31.40 -10.48 13.87
C ALA A 52 -32.31 -9.75 12.88
N ALA A 53 -32.46 -8.44 13.06
CA ALA A 53 -33.08 -7.56 12.07
C ALA A 53 -31.98 -6.81 11.31
N VAL A 54 -32.06 -6.79 9.98
CA VAL A 54 -31.13 -6.02 9.13
C VAL A 54 -31.45 -4.52 9.26
N VAL A 55 -30.50 -3.74 9.77
CA VAL A 55 -30.66 -2.29 10.01
C VAL A 55 -30.16 -1.48 8.82
N ALA A 56 -28.94 -1.77 8.37
CA ALA A 56 -28.27 -1.05 7.29
C ALA A 56 -27.31 -1.97 6.53
N ILE A 57 -27.10 -1.68 5.25
CA ILE A 57 -26.19 -2.39 4.35
C ILE A 57 -25.18 -1.36 3.84
N ALA A 58 -23.89 -1.56 4.14
CA ALA A 58 -22.83 -0.64 3.74
C ALA A 58 -21.59 -1.44 3.32
N ASP A 59 -21.09 -1.20 2.10
CA ASP A 59 -19.82 -1.75 1.61
C ASP A 59 -19.64 -3.27 1.83
N ASP A 60 -20.65 -4.08 1.49
CA ASP A 60 -20.72 -5.54 1.71
C ASP A 60 -20.77 -5.99 3.19
N GLU A 61 -20.81 -5.06 4.14
CA GLU A 61 -21.05 -5.32 5.55
C GLU A 61 -22.53 -5.04 5.91
N LEU A 62 -23.13 -5.98 6.62
CA LEU A 62 -24.48 -5.86 7.16
C LEU A 62 -24.42 -5.42 8.61
N THR A 63 -25.14 -4.35 8.93
CA THR A 63 -25.40 -3.93 10.30
C THR A 63 -26.70 -4.55 10.78
N LEU A 64 -26.61 -5.34 11.84
CA LEU A 64 -27.69 -6.17 12.36
C LEU A 64 -28.00 -5.76 13.79
N ALA A 65 -29.28 -5.73 14.15
CA ALA A 65 -29.72 -5.54 15.53
C ALA A 65 -30.13 -6.90 16.12
N VAL A 66 -29.44 -7.31 17.19
CA VAL A 66 -29.62 -8.62 17.84
C VAL A 66 -30.01 -8.42 19.30
N ARG A 67 -30.97 -9.21 19.80
CA ARG A 67 -31.40 -9.14 21.20
C ARG A 67 -30.31 -9.67 22.13
N ILE A 68 -30.11 -8.99 23.26
CA ILE A 68 -29.20 -9.40 24.34
C ILE A 68 -29.88 -9.44 25.69
N SER A 69 -29.34 -10.25 26.61
CA SER A 69 -29.80 -10.29 28.00
C SER A 69 -29.31 -9.05 28.76
N SER A 70 -29.97 -8.72 29.88
CA SER A 70 -29.56 -7.57 30.71
C SER A 70 -28.17 -7.75 31.33
N GLU A 71 -27.75 -9.01 31.54
CA GLU A 71 -26.44 -9.38 32.09
C GLU A 71 -25.33 -9.15 31.05
N GLU A 72 -25.53 -9.61 29.81
CA GLU A 72 -24.60 -9.39 28.69
C GLU A 72 -24.40 -7.89 28.40
N ALA A 73 -25.47 -7.12 28.53
CA ALA A 73 -25.42 -5.67 28.35
C ALA A 73 -24.55 -4.95 29.39
N ALA A 74 -24.31 -5.56 30.56
CA ALA A 74 -23.47 -4.98 31.60
C ALA A 74 -21.98 -5.31 31.40
N GLU A 75 -21.67 -6.45 30.76
CA GLU A 75 -20.31 -6.92 30.52
C GLU A 75 -19.72 -6.39 29.21
N GLY A 76 -20.57 -6.15 28.20
CA GLY A 76 -20.15 -5.71 26.88
C GLY A 76 -19.89 -4.21 26.77
N SER A 77 -18.79 -3.82 26.12
CA SER A 77 -18.52 -2.44 25.72
C SER A 77 -19.24 -2.02 24.43
N ALA A 78 -20.18 -2.83 23.95
CA ALA A 78 -20.86 -2.61 22.69
C ALA A 78 -22.03 -1.63 22.85
N THR A 79 -22.33 -0.89 21.78
CA THR A 79 -23.43 0.07 21.81
C THR A 79 -24.77 -0.67 21.86
N THR A 80 -25.61 -0.33 22.85
CA THR A 80 -26.90 -1.00 23.07
C THR A 80 -28.08 -0.07 22.76
N VAL A 81 -29.08 -0.59 22.06
CA VAL A 81 -30.34 0.09 21.73
C VAL A 81 -31.44 -0.49 22.61
N LYS A 82 -32.20 0.36 23.32
CA LYS A 82 -33.35 -0.07 24.13
C LYS A 82 -34.64 0.20 23.37
N VAL A 83 -35.40 -0.86 23.08
CA VAL A 83 -36.75 -0.76 22.47
C VAL A 83 -37.74 -1.45 23.39
N GLY A 84 -38.60 -0.67 24.04
CA GLY A 84 -39.48 -1.16 25.11
C GLY A 84 -38.70 -1.67 26.33
N ASN A 85 -39.00 -2.89 26.77
CA ASN A 85 -38.33 -3.54 27.91
C ASN A 85 -37.16 -4.44 27.51
N ARG A 86 -36.73 -4.40 26.23
CA ARG A 86 -35.65 -5.24 25.72
C ARG A 86 -34.46 -4.40 25.27
N ARG A 87 -33.28 -5.01 25.35
CA ARG A 87 -32.02 -4.45 24.90
C ARG A 87 -31.53 -5.20 23.67
N PHE A 88 -30.98 -4.46 22.73
CA PHE A 88 -30.43 -4.94 21.48
C PHE A 88 -29.00 -4.43 21.34
N VAL A 89 -28.14 -5.21 20.71
CA VAL A 89 -26.77 -4.81 20.36
C VAL A 89 -26.64 -4.73 18.85
N LEU A 90 -25.80 -3.82 18.37
CA LEU A 90 -25.48 -3.71 16.96
C LEU A 90 -24.30 -4.63 16.61
N VAL A 91 -24.52 -5.54 15.66
CA VAL A 91 -23.57 -6.54 15.20
C VAL A 91 -23.24 -6.26 13.75
N ARG A 92 -21.95 -6.28 13.39
CA ARG A 92 -21.52 -6.29 11.99
C ARG A 92 -21.23 -7.72 11.55
N GLY A 93 -21.80 -8.10 10.40
CA GLY A 93 -21.60 -9.41 9.80
C GLY A 93 -21.60 -9.33 8.27
N ALA A 94 -20.99 -10.34 7.65
CA ALA A 94 -21.05 -10.52 6.19
C ALA A 94 -22.38 -11.20 5.80
N PRO A 95 -22.87 -11.02 4.56
CA PRO A 95 -24.07 -11.72 4.07
C PRO A 95 -23.94 -13.24 4.16
N ASP A 96 -22.74 -13.78 4.00
CA ASP A 96 -22.45 -15.22 4.07
C ASP A 96 -22.65 -15.82 5.47
N GLN A 97 -22.64 -15.00 6.51
CA GLN A 97 -22.84 -15.43 7.91
C GLN A 97 -24.32 -15.51 8.30
N LEU A 98 -25.21 -14.99 7.46
CA LEU A 98 -26.65 -14.97 7.71
C LEU A 98 -27.33 -16.21 7.18
N ARG A 99 -28.27 -16.76 7.95
CA ARG A 99 -29.18 -17.82 7.51
C ARG A 99 -30.61 -17.30 7.47
N GLU A 100 -31.36 -17.63 6.42
CA GLU A 100 -32.79 -17.31 6.36
C GLU A 100 -33.64 -18.20 7.28
N ARG A 101 -33.16 -19.42 7.57
CA ARG A 101 -33.84 -20.40 8.41
C ARG A 101 -32.83 -21.04 9.36
N CYS A 102 -33.17 -21.10 10.65
CA CYS A 102 -32.36 -21.76 11.67
C CYS A 102 -33.16 -22.91 12.30
N GLN A 103 -32.55 -24.10 12.37
CA GLN A 103 -33.12 -25.27 13.05
C GLN A 103 -32.64 -25.41 14.50
N GLU A 104 -31.59 -24.68 14.87
CA GLU A 104 -30.98 -24.72 16.19
C GLU A 104 -31.78 -23.85 17.18
N PRO A 105 -31.69 -24.14 18.50
CA PRO A 105 -32.30 -23.27 19.52
C PRO A 105 -31.76 -21.85 19.36
N HIS A 106 -32.65 -20.87 19.33
CA HIS A 106 -32.28 -19.47 19.09
C HIS A 106 -33.09 -18.49 19.92
N VAL A 107 -32.52 -17.32 20.21
CA VAL A 107 -33.22 -16.22 20.86
C VAL A 107 -34.02 -15.43 19.81
N SER A 108 -35.32 -15.26 20.02
CA SER A 108 -36.19 -14.48 19.14
C SER A 108 -36.18 -12.97 19.49
N LEU A 109 -36.47 -12.13 18.49
CA LEU A 109 -36.45 -10.66 18.60
C LEU A 109 -37.60 -10.14 19.52
N GLU A 110 -38.76 -10.81 19.44
CA GLU A 110 -40.07 -10.51 20.06
C GLU A 110 -40.56 -9.04 19.96
N VAL A 111 -39.87 -8.18 19.20
CA VAL A 111 -40.23 -6.80 18.83
C VAL A 111 -40.45 -6.76 17.31
N LYS A 112 -41.28 -5.85 16.80
CA LYS A 112 -41.45 -5.68 15.35
C LYS A 112 -40.15 -5.16 14.73
N PRO A 113 -39.65 -5.77 13.63
CA PRO A 113 -38.35 -5.39 13.05
C PRO A 113 -38.33 -3.93 12.59
N GLN A 114 -39.47 -3.39 12.12
CA GLN A 114 -39.58 -2.00 11.69
C GLN A 114 -39.34 -0.98 12.81
N GLU A 115 -39.81 -1.25 14.03
CA GLU A 115 -39.60 -0.37 15.18
C GLU A 115 -38.14 -0.42 15.65
N LEU A 116 -37.54 -1.62 15.61
CA LEU A 116 -36.15 -1.82 15.95
C LEU A 116 -35.20 -1.14 14.96
N CYS A 117 -35.43 -1.28 13.65
CA CYS A 117 -34.60 -0.64 12.64
C CYS A 117 -34.64 0.89 12.75
N LYS A 118 -35.81 1.49 13.02
CA LYS A 118 -35.91 2.95 13.24
C LYS A 118 -35.10 3.41 14.45
N ALA A 119 -35.21 2.72 15.58
CA ALA A 119 -34.46 3.06 16.79
C ALA A 119 -32.94 2.86 16.60
N ALA A 120 -32.55 1.80 15.89
CA ALA A 120 -31.15 1.52 15.59
C ALA A 120 -30.55 2.55 14.61
N LEU A 121 -31.28 2.93 13.56
CA LEU A 121 -30.83 3.96 12.61
C LEU A 121 -30.66 5.32 13.29
N GLN A 122 -31.61 5.71 14.16
CA GLN A 122 -31.49 6.95 14.95
C GLN A 122 -30.24 6.95 15.82
N LEU A 123 -29.88 5.80 16.41
CA LEU A 123 -28.67 5.70 17.21
C LEU A 123 -27.40 5.78 16.35
N VAL A 124 -27.39 5.15 15.18
CA VAL A 124 -26.25 5.21 14.24
C VAL A 124 -26.05 6.62 13.69
N GLU A 125 -27.13 7.38 13.50
CA GLU A 125 -27.06 8.80 13.09
C GLU A 125 -26.62 9.73 14.22
N ALA A 126 -27.00 9.43 15.48
CA ALA A 126 -26.69 10.27 16.63
C ALA A 126 -25.27 10.08 17.18
N GLU A 127 -24.73 8.86 17.14
CA GLU A 127 -23.41 8.54 17.69
C GLU A 127 -22.39 8.34 16.56
N ALA A 128 -21.37 9.20 16.50
CA ALA A 128 -20.29 9.07 15.51
C ALA A 128 -19.40 7.84 15.74
N ASP A 129 -19.36 7.32 16.97
CA ASP A 129 -18.47 6.24 17.41
C ASP A 129 -19.26 5.00 17.89
N VAL A 130 -20.10 4.43 17.03
CA VAL A 130 -20.81 3.17 17.34
C VAL A 130 -19.82 2.00 17.43
N VAL A 131 -19.81 1.30 18.57
CA VAL A 131 -19.00 0.10 18.80
C VAL A 131 -19.82 -1.13 18.43
N TYR A 132 -19.46 -1.75 17.30
CA TYR A 132 -20.11 -2.95 16.80
C TYR A 132 -19.47 -4.21 17.38
N VAL A 133 -20.30 -5.21 17.67
CA VAL A 133 -19.83 -6.58 17.93
C VAL A 133 -19.61 -7.26 16.58
N THR A 134 -18.50 -7.97 16.42
CA THR A 134 -18.25 -8.79 15.23
C THR A 134 -18.94 -10.15 15.38
N ALA A 135 -19.71 -10.55 14.38
CA ALA A 135 -20.24 -11.91 14.33
C ALA A 135 -19.12 -12.95 14.26
N SER A 136 -19.32 -14.11 14.86
CA SER A 136 -18.33 -15.20 14.80
C SER A 136 -18.15 -15.65 13.35
N GLU A 137 -16.91 -15.71 12.87
CA GLU A 137 -16.60 -16.36 11.59
C GLU A 137 -16.91 -17.86 11.74
N ASP A 138 -18.08 -18.28 11.27
CA ASP A 138 -18.52 -19.69 11.18
C ASP A 138 -17.56 -20.40 10.21
N THR A 139 -16.37 -20.71 10.72
CA THR A 139 -15.32 -21.41 9.97
C THR A 139 -15.84 -22.81 9.76
N GLU A 140 -16.10 -23.18 8.51
CA GLU A 140 -16.66 -24.48 8.13
C GLU A 140 -16.06 -25.62 8.97
N VAL A 141 -16.99 -26.37 9.59
CA VAL A 141 -16.84 -27.60 10.36
C VAL A 141 -15.53 -28.34 10.06
N ALA A 142 -14.53 -28.13 10.92
CA ALA A 142 -13.41 -29.06 11.06
C ALA A 142 -13.94 -30.38 11.66
N PRO A 143 -13.54 -31.56 11.13
CA PRO A 143 -13.99 -32.85 11.67
C PRO A 143 -13.57 -33.02 13.15
N PRO A 144 -14.36 -33.77 13.95
CA PRO A 144 -14.42 -33.63 15.40
C PRO A 144 -13.09 -34.00 16.09
N GLN A 145 -12.50 -33.02 16.78
CA GLN A 145 -11.34 -33.27 17.65
C GLN A 145 -11.80 -33.62 19.07
N LYS A 146 -11.35 -34.78 19.54
CA LYS A 146 -11.66 -35.36 20.86
C LYS A 146 -11.10 -34.49 21.99
N ALA A 147 -11.94 -34.23 22.98
CA ALA A 147 -11.63 -33.50 24.21
C ALA A 147 -10.45 -34.11 24.99
N LYS A 148 -9.54 -33.26 25.49
CA LYS A 148 -8.53 -33.61 26.51
C LYS A 148 -8.86 -32.90 27.81
N LYS A 149 -9.01 -33.71 28.87
CA LYS A 149 -9.11 -33.32 30.28
C LYS A 149 -7.83 -32.61 30.74
N SER A 150 -7.97 -31.48 31.43
CA SER A 150 -6.92 -30.86 32.24
C SER A 150 -6.92 -31.46 33.65
N ALA A 151 -5.78 -31.98 34.09
CA ALA A 151 -5.51 -32.30 35.48
C ALA A 151 -4.38 -31.40 36.00
N VAL A 152 -4.64 -30.90 37.20
CA VAL A 152 -3.86 -30.06 38.11
C VAL A 152 -2.63 -30.80 38.66
N THR A 153 -1.51 -30.08 38.85
CA THR A 153 -0.52 -30.08 39.97
C THR A 153 0.71 -29.24 39.54
N ALA A 154 1.09 -28.15 40.22
CA ALA A 154 1.78 -27.99 41.52
C ALA A 154 3.32 -28.23 41.47
N ASP A 155 4.04 -27.14 41.78
CA ASP A 155 5.36 -26.97 42.42
C ASP A 155 6.62 -27.70 41.93
N SER A 156 7.66 -26.90 41.59
CA SER A 156 9.00 -27.03 42.18
C SER A 156 9.91 -25.89 41.72
N GLU A 157 10.37 -25.12 42.70
CA GLU A 157 11.53 -24.25 42.67
C GLU A 157 12.82 -25.08 42.45
N SER A 158 13.80 -24.53 41.74
CA SER A 158 15.22 -24.78 42.04
C SER A 158 16.10 -23.78 41.30
N ASP A 159 16.78 -22.98 42.11
CA ASP A 159 18.03 -22.27 41.83
C ASP A 159 19.10 -23.20 41.26
N SER A 160 20.00 -22.65 40.41
CA SER A 160 21.40 -23.04 40.28
C SER A 160 22.15 -21.98 39.47
N GLU A 161 23.10 -21.33 40.13
CA GLU A 161 24.08 -20.42 39.57
C GLU A 161 25.15 -21.14 38.71
N GLU A 162 25.96 -20.29 38.07
CA GLU A 162 27.41 -20.45 37.87
C GLU A 162 27.95 -20.80 36.47
N SER A 163 28.91 -19.97 36.04
CA SER A 163 30.07 -20.24 35.16
C SER A 163 29.80 -20.66 33.70
N SER A 164 30.54 -20.22 32.69
CA SER A 164 31.91 -19.73 32.64
C SER A 164 32.19 -19.03 31.29
N GLU A 165 33.40 -18.52 31.22
CA GLU A 165 34.04 -17.68 30.22
C GLU A 165 34.19 -18.29 28.81
N ASP A 166 34.48 -17.35 27.91
CA ASP A 166 35.31 -17.47 26.72
C ASP A 166 34.75 -18.21 25.50
N GLY A 167 34.42 -17.39 24.50
CA GLY A 167 33.93 -17.83 23.21
C GLY A 167 33.92 -16.64 22.26
N GLY A 168 35.12 -16.11 21.96
CA GLY A 168 35.35 -15.14 20.90
C GLY A 168 34.89 -15.66 19.54
N VAL A 169 33.59 -15.59 19.27
CA VAL A 169 33.00 -15.92 17.97
C VAL A 169 33.16 -14.74 17.03
N ASP A 170 34.27 -14.78 16.29
CA ASP A 170 34.52 -14.31 14.92
C ASP A 170 33.35 -13.55 14.24
N LEU A 171 33.04 -12.35 14.75
CA LEU A 171 32.00 -11.45 14.27
C LEU A 171 32.25 -11.04 12.80
N SER A 172 33.52 -11.06 12.41
CA SER A 172 34.04 -10.85 11.06
C SER A 172 33.53 -11.89 10.05
N LYS A 173 33.44 -13.18 10.42
CA LYS A 173 32.90 -14.25 9.56
C LYS A 173 31.38 -14.19 9.44
N LEU A 174 30.68 -13.72 10.46
CA LEU A 174 29.23 -13.47 10.41
C LEU A 174 28.87 -12.25 9.57
N LEU A 175 29.67 -11.17 9.64
CA LEU A 175 29.52 -9.99 8.78
C LEU A 175 29.82 -10.32 7.30
N ALA A 176 30.78 -11.20 7.01
CA ALA A 176 31.07 -11.66 5.65
C ALA A 176 29.92 -12.47 5.04
N LYS A 177 29.23 -13.31 5.83
CA LYS A 177 28.04 -14.06 5.37
C LYS A 177 26.80 -13.18 5.21
N ALA A 178 26.65 -12.14 6.03
CA ALA A 178 25.57 -11.15 5.87
C ALA A 178 25.77 -10.28 4.62
N ARG A 179 27.01 -9.90 4.29
CA ARG A 179 27.32 -9.16 3.05
C ARG A 179 26.99 -9.95 1.79
N LYS A 180 27.23 -11.28 1.79
CA LYS A 180 26.95 -12.17 0.65
C LYS A 180 25.46 -12.38 0.36
N THR A 181 24.58 -12.21 1.35
CA THR A 181 23.12 -12.34 1.16
C THR A 181 22.45 -11.02 0.78
N TRP A 182 23.17 -9.90 0.85
CA TRP A 182 22.64 -8.58 0.50
C TRP A 182 23.06 -8.11 -0.91
N LEU A 183 24.16 -8.63 -1.44
CA LEU A 183 24.67 -8.30 -2.78
C LEU A 183 24.08 -9.13 -3.93
N ASP A 184 23.23 -10.13 -3.67
CA ASP A 184 22.67 -11.01 -4.70
C ASP A 184 21.24 -10.63 -5.16
N THR A 185 20.81 -9.42 -4.83
CA THR A 185 19.60 -8.82 -5.40
C THR A 185 19.93 -7.47 -6.02
N GLY A 186 20.47 -7.52 -7.24
CA GLY A 186 20.48 -6.40 -8.17
C GLY A 186 21.87 -5.85 -8.50
N SER A 187 22.50 -6.43 -9.52
CA SER A 187 23.38 -5.66 -10.41
C SER A 187 23.42 -6.31 -11.78
N SER A 188 22.78 -5.67 -12.76
CA SER A 188 22.94 -5.98 -14.18
C SER A 188 23.34 -4.70 -14.91
N SER A 189 24.64 -4.59 -15.20
CA SER A 189 25.30 -3.76 -16.22
C SER A 189 26.78 -4.20 -16.16
N ASP A 190 27.51 -4.55 -17.23
CA ASP A 190 27.69 -3.95 -18.56
C ASP A 190 28.01 -5.09 -19.57
N ALA A 191 27.41 -5.14 -20.76
CA ALA A 191 27.82 -4.47 -22.01
C ALA A 191 29.19 -4.92 -22.54
N ASP A 192 29.19 -5.86 -23.49
CA ASP A 192 30.10 -5.81 -24.63
C ASP A 192 29.49 -6.53 -25.84
N GLY A 193 29.51 -5.84 -26.98
CA GLY A 193 28.73 -6.15 -28.17
C GLY A 193 29.35 -7.20 -29.07
N ASN A 194 28.52 -8.12 -29.57
CA ASN A 194 28.60 -8.53 -30.97
C ASN A 194 27.25 -9.11 -31.43
N ALA A 195 26.68 -8.52 -32.48
CA ALA A 195 25.40 -8.96 -33.04
C ALA A 195 25.53 -10.37 -33.65
N PRO A 196 24.45 -11.18 -33.58
CA PRO A 196 23.81 -11.48 -34.86
C PRO A 196 22.28 -11.41 -34.82
N ARG A 197 21.75 -11.07 -35.99
CA ARG A 197 20.34 -11.03 -36.40
C ARG A 197 19.59 -12.30 -35.96
N GLY A 198 18.50 -12.15 -35.20
CA GLY A 198 17.70 -13.29 -34.80
C GLY A 198 16.33 -12.94 -34.21
N ARG A 199 15.30 -12.99 -35.06
CA ARG A 199 13.87 -13.21 -34.76
C ARG A 199 13.22 -12.31 -33.69
N ASN A 200 12.44 -11.35 -34.19
CA ASN A 200 11.38 -10.63 -33.47
C ASN A 200 10.41 -11.61 -32.76
N LYS A 201 10.70 -11.95 -31.51
CA LYS A 201 9.68 -12.40 -30.56
C LYS A 201 9.07 -11.15 -29.94
N SER A 202 7.78 -11.00 -30.19
CA SER A 202 6.95 -9.85 -29.81
C SER A 202 7.22 -9.35 -28.39
N ILE A 203 7.44 -8.05 -28.27
CA ILE A 203 7.62 -7.25 -27.05
C ILE A 203 6.41 -7.31 -26.09
N LYS A 204 5.33 -8.02 -26.47
CA LYS A 204 4.04 -8.19 -25.77
C LYS A 204 4.08 -8.96 -24.43
N GLN A 205 5.23 -9.21 -23.83
CA GLN A 205 5.32 -9.92 -22.54
C GLN A 205 6.09 -9.17 -21.45
N ARG A 206 6.60 -7.96 -21.72
CA ARG A 206 7.40 -7.25 -20.70
C ARG A 206 6.58 -6.64 -19.57
N PHE A 207 5.28 -6.43 -19.75
CA PHE A 207 4.40 -5.87 -18.71
C PHE A 207 3.02 -6.55 -18.70
N PRO A 208 2.92 -7.77 -18.14
CA PRO A 208 1.66 -8.53 -18.13
C PRO A 208 0.51 -7.84 -17.38
N PHE A 209 0.79 -6.81 -16.57
CA PHE A 209 -0.21 -6.04 -15.82
C PHE A 209 -0.78 -4.83 -16.56
N LEU A 210 -0.20 -4.41 -17.69
CA LEU A 210 -0.66 -3.25 -18.48
C LEU A 210 -1.60 -3.65 -19.62
N GLU A 211 -1.64 -4.93 -19.98
CA GLU A 211 -2.57 -5.44 -21.00
C GLU A 211 -3.92 -5.75 -20.33
N LYS A 212 -4.82 -4.77 -20.28
CA LYS A 212 -6.23 -5.02 -19.99
C LYS A 212 -6.77 -5.96 -21.08
N THR A 213 -7.16 -7.15 -20.64
CA THR A 213 -7.61 -8.27 -21.43
C THR A 213 -8.98 -8.01 -22.05
N THR A 214 -9.07 -8.07 -23.38
CA THR A 214 -10.28 -8.54 -24.06
C THR A 214 -9.88 -9.67 -24.99
N THR A 215 -10.01 -10.90 -24.51
CA THR A 215 -10.55 -12.09 -25.19
C THR A 215 -10.00 -13.37 -24.55
N LYS A 216 -10.82 -14.41 -24.70
CA LYS A 216 -11.01 -15.60 -23.87
C LYS A 216 -10.15 -16.78 -24.37
N ALA A 217 -9.79 -17.66 -23.42
CA ALA A 217 -9.44 -19.09 -23.54
C ALA A 217 -7.98 -19.47 -23.96
N PRO A 218 -7.56 -20.75 -23.78
CA PRO A 218 -7.68 -21.63 -22.62
C PRO A 218 -6.33 -22.23 -22.16
N SER A 219 -6.37 -22.91 -21.01
CA SER A 219 -5.29 -23.60 -20.28
C SER A 219 -4.53 -24.71 -21.02
N SER A 220 -3.20 -24.76 -20.83
CA SER A 220 -2.33 -25.96 -20.81
C SER A 220 -0.92 -25.48 -20.37
N SER A 221 -0.01 -26.19 -19.71
CA SER A 221 0.13 -27.53 -19.15
C SER A 221 1.25 -27.41 -18.08
N SER A 222 1.16 -28.13 -16.97
CA SER A 222 2.21 -28.13 -15.94
C SER A 222 3.44 -28.88 -16.45
N LEU A 223 4.43 -28.16 -16.95
CA LEU A 223 5.74 -28.72 -17.26
C LEU A 223 6.55 -28.88 -15.97
N ASP A 224 7.04 -30.10 -15.76
CA ASP A 224 7.90 -30.48 -14.65
C ASP A 224 9.20 -29.64 -14.69
N PRO A 225 9.46 -28.76 -13.69
CA PRO A 225 10.57 -27.82 -13.71
C PRO A 225 11.94 -28.51 -13.75
N THR A 226 11.99 -29.79 -13.38
CA THR A 226 13.21 -30.60 -13.39
C THR A 226 13.66 -30.96 -14.80
N ALA A 227 12.73 -31.28 -15.71
CA ALA A 227 13.03 -31.63 -17.10
C ALA A 227 13.51 -30.42 -17.92
N ALA A 228 12.99 -29.22 -17.62
CA ALA A 228 13.40 -27.97 -18.27
C ALA A 228 14.85 -27.59 -17.92
N LEU A 229 15.26 -27.79 -16.67
CA LEU A 229 16.62 -27.50 -16.19
C LEU A 229 17.65 -28.52 -16.72
N GLN A 230 17.24 -29.78 -16.85
CA GLN A 230 18.08 -30.84 -17.41
C GLN A 230 18.33 -30.65 -18.92
N MET A 231 17.31 -30.21 -19.67
CA MET A 231 17.46 -29.83 -21.08
C MET A 231 18.37 -28.61 -21.26
N GLN A 232 18.38 -27.68 -20.29
CA GLN A 232 19.24 -26.49 -20.34
C GLN A 232 20.72 -26.82 -20.08
N LEU A 233 21.01 -27.81 -19.22
CA LEU A 233 22.37 -28.32 -18.98
C LEU A 233 22.97 -29.06 -20.19
N LEU A 234 22.14 -29.78 -20.96
CA LEU A 234 22.61 -30.58 -22.09
C LEU A 234 22.87 -29.76 -23.37
N LYS A 235 22.34 -28.54 -23.46
CA LYS A 235 22.35 -27.74 -24.69
C LYS A 235 23.31 -26.54 -24.68
N GLY A 236 24.02 -26.29 -23.58
CA GLY A 236 24.96 -25.17 -23.45
C GLY A 236 26.41 -25.59 -23.69
N LYS A 237 27.01 -25.16 -24.80
CA LYS A 237 28.42 -25.45 -25.15
C LYS A 237 29.45 -24.51 -24.52
N ASN A 238 29.05 -23.57 -23.65
CA ASN A 238 29.91 -22.68 -22.87
C ASN A 238 29.19 -22.28 -21.58
N GLN A 239 29.26 -23.09 -20.53
CA GLN A 239 28.81 -22.67 -19.19
C GLN A 239 30.00 -22.65 -18.24
N ASP A 240 30.10 -21.57 -17.46
CA ASP A 240 31.06 -21.46 -16.37
C ASP A 240 30.91 -22.65 -15.41
N PRO A 241 32.02 -23.31 -15.02
CA PRO A 241 31.99 -24.51 -14.17
C PRO A 241 31.34 -24.25 -12.80
N LEU A 242 31.31 -22.99 -12.36
CA LEU A 242 30.67 -22.57 -11.11
C LEU A 242 29.14 -22.59 -11.19
N GLN A 243 28.54 -22.19 -12.31
CA GLN A 243 27.08 -22.23 -12.45
C GLN A 243 26.55 -23.66 -12.53
N THR A 244 27.32 -24.55 -13.16
CA THR A 244 27.02 -25.99 -13.21
C THR A 244 27.12 -26.63 -11.82
N LEU A 245 28.09 -26.25 -11.00
CA LEU A 245 28.20 -26.71 -9.61
C LEU A 245 27.02 -26.23 -8.74
N VAL A 246 26.60 -24.97 -8.88
CA VAL A 246 25.45 -24.42 -8.15
C VAL A 246 24.14 -25.12 -8.56
N ALA A 247 23.94 -25.36 -9.86
CA ALA A 247 22.79 -26.10 -10.36
C ALA A 247 22.77 -27.56 -9.87
N LEU A 248 23.94 -28.22 -9.80
CA LEU A 248 24.08 -29.56 -9.22
C LEU A 248 23.79 -29.59 -7.72
N GLU A 249 24.20 -28.57 -6.98
CA GLU A 249 23.95 -28.48 -5.53
C GLU A 249 22.46 -28.25 -5.24
N LEU A 250 21.77 -27.45 -6.05
CA LEU A 250 20.31 -27.28 -6.03
C LEU A 250 19.57 -28.58 -6.38
N LEU A 251 20.05 -29.33 -7.38
CA LEU A 251 19.51 -30.67 -7.70
C LEU A 251 19.74 -31.68 -6.57
N LYS A 252 20.88 -31.59 -5.89
CA LYS A 252 21.21 -32.46 -4.75
C LYS A 252 20.38 -32.12 -3.50
N ALA A 253 20.06 -30.84 -3.30
CA ALA A 253 19.19 -30.38 -2.22
C ALA A 253 17.71 -30.75 -2.45
N THR A 254 17.26 -30.74 -3.71
CA THR A 254 15.88 -31.12 -4.07
C THR A 254 15.68 -32.63 -4.19
N ARG A 255 16.75 -33.40 -4.46
CA ARG A 255 16.74 -34.86 -4.41
C ARG A 255 16.80 -35.35 -2.95
N ALA A 256 15.68 -35.20 -2.25
CA ALA A 256 15.47 -35.80 -0.94
C ALA A 256 15.73 -37.31 -1.04
N LYS A 257 16.67 -37.82 -0.23
CA LYS A 257 16.95 -39.26 -0.13
C LYS A 257 15.66 -39.98 0.26
N PRO A 258 15.20 -41.01 -0.49
CA PRO A 258 14.05 -41.80 -0.08
C PRO A 258 14.38 -42.46 1.26
N LYS A 259 13.63 -42.08 2.30
CA LYS A 259 13.71 -42.76 3.59
C LYS A 259 13.29 -44.20 3.38
N HIS A 260 14.26 -45.10 3.51
CA HIS A 260 14.08 -46.54 3.61
C HIS A 260 13.07 -46.83 4.72
N ARG A 261 11.83 -47.14 4.35
CA ARG A 261 10.88 -47.80 5.25
C ARG A 261 11.45 -49.18 5.53
N ARG A 262 11.75 -49.47 6.80
CA ARG A 262 11.89 -50.84 7.28
C ARG A 262 10.47 -51.32 7.54
N ASP A 263 10.05 -52.33 6.79
CA ASP A 263 8.87 -53.12 7.11
C ASP A 263 9.19 -54.03 8.31
N PRO A 264 8.34 -54.08 9.35
CA PRO A 264 8.30 -55.19 10.28
C PRO A 264 7.16 -56.14 9.89
N SER A 265 7.52 -57.35 9.51
CA SER A 265 6.59 -58.45 9.25
C SER A 265 6.00 -59.04 10.54
N THR A 266 4.68 -59.20 10.54
CA THR A 266 3.88 -60.33 11.06
C THR A 266 4.06 -60.78 12.52
N SER A 267 3.02 -60.58 13.36
CA SER A 267 2.00 -61.63 13.63
C SER A 267 1.14 -61.31 14.87
N SER A 268 -0.13 -61.71 14.77
CA SER A 268 -1.09 -62.08 15.82
C SER A 268 -1.55 -61.10 16.91
N SER A 269 -2.88 -60.99 16.95
CA SER A 269 -3.77 -61.00 18.11
C SER A 269 -3.87 -59.77 19.02
N SER A 270 -5.10 -59.27 19.02
CA SER A 270 -5.90 -58.87 20.19
C SER A 270 -5.70 -57.47 20.79
N SER A 271 -6.84 -56.79 20.88
CA SER A 271 -7.25 -55.91 21.97
C SER A 271 -6.64 -54.50 22.05
N SER A 272 -7.53 -53.53 21.81
CA SER A 272 -7.74 -52.32 22.63
C SER A 272 -6.52 -51.52 23.10
N GLN A 273 -6.31 -50.34 22.49
CA GLN A 273 -6.44 -49.02 23.13
C GLN A 273 -5.81 -47.95 22.23
N SER A 274 -6.66 -47.05 21.73
CA SER A 274 -6.30 -45.92 20.88
C SER A 274 -5.49 -44.88 21.66
N ARG A 275 -4.16 -45.00 21.65
CA ARG A 275 -3.25 -43.94 22.10
C ARG A 275 -3.04 -42.95 20.96
N ASN A 276 -3.74 -41.81 21.02
CA ASN A 276 -3.41 -40.60 20.27
C ASN A 276 -2.03 -40.11 20.74
N GLY A 277 -0.97 -40.59 20.09
CA GLY A 277 0.37 -40.05 20.18
C GLY A 277 0.40 -38.67 19.54
N THR A 278 0.01 -37.65 20.31
CA THR A 278 0.35 -36.27 20.01
C THR A 278 1.87 -36.20 20.03
N ASN A 279 2.50 -36.21 18.85
CA ASN A 279 3.89 -35.85 18.63
C ASN A 279 4.05 -34.38 19.02
N ASP A 280 4.10 -34.17 20.33
CA ASP A 280 4.45 -32.94 21.02
C ASP A 280 5.95 -32.75 20.83
N ARG A 281 6.36 -32.60 19.56
CA ARG A 281 7.64 -32.01 19.21
C ARG A 281 7.52 -30.57 19.68
N ARG A 282 7.84 -30.36 20.97
CA ARG A 282 8.19 -29.08 21.55
C ARG A 282 9.30 -28.53 20.68
N ASN A 283 8.92 -27.86 19.61
CA ASN A 283 9.79 -26.97 18.86
C ASN A 283 10.18 -25.93 19.90
N LYS A 284 11.30 -26.18 20.61
CA LYS A 284 11.90 -25.21 21.51
C LYS A 284 11.97 -23.94 20.70
N ALA A 285 11.10 -22.97 21.03
CA ALA A 285 11.04 -21.72 20.32
C ALA A 285 12.47 -21.21 20.28
N PRO A 286 13.01 -20.87 19.10
CA PRO A 286 14.42 -20.52 18.99
C PRO A 286 14.71 -19.44 20.02
N GLN A 287 15.51 -19.73 21.04
CA GLN A 287 15.88 -18.77 22.07
C GLN A 287 16.97 -17.82 21.52
N GLY A 288 17.08 -16.63 22.10
CA GLY A 288 18.09 -15.63 21.70
C GLY A 288 17.87 -15.03 20.31
N LEU A 289 18.95 -14.91 19.54
CA LEU A 289 18.98 -14.25 18.23
C LEU A 289 17.97 -14.84 17.23
N GLY A 290 17.76 -16.17 17.30
CA GLY A 290 16.77 -16.86 16.46
C GLY A 290 15.33 -16.38 16.74
N LYS A 291 15.00 -16.03 18.00
CA LYS A 291 13.70 -15.44 18.37
C LYS A 291 13.50 -14.09 17.71
N ALA A 292 14.53 -13.24 17.72
CA ALA A 292 14.46 -11.90 17.14
C ALA A 292 14.21 -11.96 15.63
N PHE A 293 14.91 -12.83 14.91
CA PHE A 293 14.67 -13.04 13.47
C PHE A 293 13.29 -13.66 13.18
N ALA A 294 12.85 -14.62 14.00
CA ALA A 294 11.52 -15.20 13.88
C ALA A 294 10.43 -14.14 14.08
N ASN A 295 10.57 -13.30 15.12
CA ASN A 295 9.68 -12.19 15.41
C ASN A 295 9.68 -11.13 14.30
N TYR A 296 10.83 -10.77 13.74
CA TYR A 296 10.93 -9.85 12.60
C TYR A 296 10.20 -10.39 11.37
N ARG A 297 10.42 -11.67 11.03
CA ARG A 297 9.72 -12.33 9.90
C ARG A 297 8.22 -12.42 10.16
N GLN A 298 7.80 -12.74 11.38
CA GLN A 298 6.39 -12.82 11.74
C GLN A 298 5.74 -11.43 11.72
N SER A 299 6.42 -10.40 12.22
CA SER A 299 5.99 -9.00 12.14
C SER A 299 5.81 -8.56 10.69
N LYS A 300 6.78 -8.86 9.82
CA LYS A 300 6.66 -8.63 8.37
C LYS A 300 5.41 -9.30 7.80
N LYS A 301 5.16 -10.59 8.11
CA LYS A 301 3.94 -11.29 7.68
C LYS A 301 2.67 -10.65 8.21
N ARG A 302 2.65 -10.17 9.46
CA ARG A 302 1.49 -9.48 10.05
C ARG A 302 1.20 -8.15 9.33
N MET A 303 2.25 -7.40 8.98
CA MET A 303 2.12 -6.14 8.23
C MET A 303 1.45 -6.34 6.87
N PHE A 304 1.86 -7.36 6.12
CA PHE A 304 1.27 -7.66 4.80
C PHE A 304 -0.11 -8.31 4.88
N ARG A 305 -0.48 -8.94 6.00
CA ARG A 305 -1.84 -9.48 6.19
C ARG A 305 -2.85 -8.36 6.39
N ASN A 306 -2.55 -7.39 7.27
CA ASN A 306 -3.47 -6.31 7.62
C ASN A 306 -2.83 -4.93 7.38
N PRO A 307 -2.55 -4.54 6.13
CA PRO A 307 -1.83 -3.29 5.83
C PRO A 307 -2.58 -2.04 6.30
N LYS A 308 -3.92 -2.04 6.22
CA LYS A 308 -4.78 -0.94 6.68
C LYS A 308 -4.53 -0.58 8.14
N LYS A 309 -4.30 -1.56 9.02
CA LYS A 309 -4.02 -1.32 10.45
C LYS A 309 -2.72 -0.53 10.65
N HIS A 310 -1.69 -0.84 9.87
CA HIS A 310 -0.40 -0.16 9.95
C HIS A 310 -0.44 1.25 9.38
N ILE A 311 -1.21 1.47 8.30
CA ILE A 311 -1.46 2.80 7.76
C ILE A 311 -2.19 3.66 8.80
N LYS A 312 -3.29 3.17 9.39
CA LYS A 312 -4.02 3.88 10.46
C LYS A 312 -3.13 4.18 11.66
N LYS A 313 -2.27 3.23 12.05
CA LYS A 313 -1.31 3.43 13.15
C LYS A 313 -0.33 4.55 12.82
N TYR A 314 0.24 4.56 11.62
CA TYR A 314 1.16 5.62 11.19
C TYR A 314 0.49 7.00 11.17
N VAL A 315 -0.73 7.11 10.63
CA VAL A 315 -1.49 8.39 10.63
C VAL A 315 -1.74 8.88 12.06
N ARG A 316 -2.09 7.99 12.99
CA ARG A 316 -2.26 8.33 14.41
C ARG A 316 -0.96 8.80 15.06
N GLU A 317 0.15 8.13 14.79
CA GLU A 317 1.48 8.54 15.28
C GLU A 317 1.86 9.93 14.73
N VAL A 318 1.55 10.22 13.47
CA VAL A 318 1.76 11.54 12.86
C VAL A 318 0.87 12.60 13.52
N GLN A 319 -0.41 12.29 13.76
CA GLN A 319 -1.35 13.20 14.42
C GLN A 319 -0.89 13.56 15.84
N GLU A 320 -0.48 12.56 16.62
CA GLU A 320 0.07 12.74 17.97
C GLU A 320 1.32 13.61 17.96
N GLN A 321 2.22 13.37 17.00
CA GLN A 321 3.42 14.20 16.85
C GLN A 321 3.10 15.61 16.37
N LEU A 322 2.12 15.83 15.50
CA LEU A 322 1.74 17.19 15.12
C LEU A 322 1.00 17.93 16.25
N GLY A 323 0.50 17.21 17.27
CA GLY A 323 -0.37 17.77 18.30
C GLY A 323 -1.71 18.23 17.72
N ALA A 324 -2.10 17.67 16.57
CA ALA A 324 -3.35 18.00 15.92
C ALA A 324 -4.50 17.31 16.65
N GLY A 325 -5.40 18.10 17.25
CA GLY A 325 -6.63 17.60 17.84
C GLY A 325 -7.54 16.92 16.79
N PRO A 326 -8.59 16.20 17.22
CA PRO A 326 -9.52 15.54 16.30
C PRO A 326 -10.18 16.53 15.33
N ASP A 327 -10.36 17.79 15.74
CA ASP A 327 -11.04 18.82 14.95
C ASP A 327 -10.10 19.63 14.03
N THR A 328 -8.78 19.48 14.18
CA THR A 328 -7.82 20.28 13.41
C THR A 328 -7.39 19.52 12.16
N PRO A 329 -7.74 20.00 10.95
CA PRO A 329 -7.27 19.36 9.73
C PRO A 329 -5.75 19.51 9.63
N PHE A 330 -5.06 18.42 9.31
CA PHE A 330 -3.62 18.40 9.11
C PHE A 330 -3.26 17.69 7.82
N ARG A 331 -2.12 18.05 7.22
CA ARG A 331 -1.57 17.34 6.07
C ARG A 331 -0.40 16.46 6.51
N LEU A 332 -0.26 15.29 5.90
CA LEU A 332 0.89 14.40 6.18
C LEU A 332 2.23 15.07 5.79
N THR A 333 2.21 16.02 4.86
CA THR A 333 3.39 16.79 4.44
C THR A 333 3.93 17.71 5.54
N ASP A 334 3.08 18.17 6.46
CA ASP A 334 3.51 19.02 7.58
C ASP A 334 4.39 18.27 8.58
N TYR A 335 4.22 16.95 8.68
CA TYR A 335 5.07 16.10 9.50
C TYR A 335 6.55 16.19 9.11
N SER A 336 6.84 16.37 7.81
CA SER A 336 8.20 16.54 7.30
C SER A 336 8.91 17.77 7.89
N LYS A 337 8.16 18.82 8.26
CA LYS A 337 8.72 20.04 8.87
C LYS A 337 9.16 19.82 10.33
N LYS A 338 8.55 18.85 11.02
CA LYS A 338 8.86 18.53 12.42
C LYS A 338 10.11 17.67 12.57
N ILE A 339 10.43 16.85 11.57
CA ILE A 339 11.59 15.94 11.59
C ILE A 339 12.88 16.73 11.36
N TRP A 340 13.91 16.47 12.18
CA TRP A 340 15.25 17.01 11.97
C TRP A 340 16.01 16.20 10.90
N TRP A 341 16.08 16.73 9.67
CA TRP A 341 16.74 16.07 8.54
C TRP A 341 18.27 16.25 8.47
N GLY A 342 18.82 17.21 9.22
CA GLY A 342 20.26 17.53 9.20
C GLY A 342 20.79 17.83 7.80
N ARG A 343 21.80 17.06 7.35
CA ARG A 343 22.41 17.20 6.01
C ARG A 343 21.62 16.47 4.91
N GLN A 344 20.64 15.64 5.25
CA GLN A 344 19.92 14.76 4.32
C GLN A 344 18.71 15.47 3.69
N ARG A 345 18.98 16.58 2.98
CA ARG A 345 17.97 17.39 2.29
C ARG A 345 17.21 16.61 1.21
N THR A 346 17.90 15.71 0.52
CA THR A 346 17.29 14.84 -0.49
C THR A 346 16.26 13.89 0.11
N LEU A 347 16.51 13.39 1.32
CA LEU A 347 15.58 12.51 2.03
C LEU A 347 14.32 13.26 2.49
N GLN A 348 14.46 14.53 2.89
CA GLN A 348 13.31 15.39 3.21
C GLN A 348 12.36 15.54 2.02
N ARG A 349 12.90 15.77 0.81
CA ARG A 349 12.14 15.86 -0.45
C ARG A 349 11.40 14.55 -0.76
N LEU A 350 12.08 13.42 -0.64
CA LEU A 350 11.48 12.10 -0.82
C LEU A 350 10.36 11.83 0.18
N HIS A 351 10.55 12.21 1.44
CA HIS A 351 9.53 12.04 2.47
C HIS A 351 8.26 12.85 2.14
N VAL A 352 8.41 14.09 1.66
CA VAL A 352 7.26 14.91 1.22
C VAL A 352 6.53 14.26 0.05
N LEU A 353 7.25 13.78 -0.97
CA LEU A 353 6.62 13.08 -2.11
C LEU A 353 5.86 11.82 -1.68
N LEU A 354 6.44 11.01 -0.80
CA LEU A 354 5.77 9.80 -0.30
C LEU A 354 4.56 10.12 0.59
N SER A 355 4.63 11.22 1.35
CA SER A 355 3.51 11.70 2.17
C SER A 355 2.35 12.17 1.29
N GLU A 356 2.65 12.84 0.17
CA GLU A 356 1.65 13.26 -0.81
C GLU A 356 0.97 12.06 -1.48
N VAL A 357 1.77 11.08 -1.93
CA VAL A 357 1.23 9.82 -2.48
C VAL A 357 0.32 9.12 -1.48
N LEU A 358 0.71 9.04 -0.20
CA LEU A 358 -0.11 8.42 0.83
C LEU A 358 -1.40 9.22 1.08
N THR A 359 -1.35 10.55 1.02
CA THR A 359 -2.53 11.42 1.17
C THR A 359 -3.52 11.15 0.04
N LEU A 360 -3.07 11.14 -1.22
CA LEU A 360 -3.91 10.82 -2.38
C LEU A 360 -4.52 9.41 -2.31
N GLN A 361 -3.76 8.44 -1.79
CA GLN A 361 -4.27 7.07 -1.56
C GLN A 361 -5.36 7.03 -0.48
N LEU A 362 -5.23 7.82 0.59
CA LEU A 362 -6.22 7.90 1.66
C LEU A 362 -7.51 8.60 1.20
N GLU A 363 -7.41 9.52 0.24
CA GLU A 363 -8.55 10.16 -0.43
C GLU A 363 -9.21 9.27 -1.52
N ASN A 364 -8.76 8.02 -1.68
CA ASN A 364 -9.20 7.09 -2.72
C ASN A 364 -8.94 7.57 -4.17
N LYS A 365 -8.05 8.54 -4.37
CA LYS A 365 -7.62 9.02 -5.71
C LYS A 365 -6.44 8.19 -6.22
N HIS A 366 -6.69 6.91 -6.47
CA HIS A 366 -5.62 5.96 -6.81
C HIS A 366 -4.87 6.31 -8.10
N GLU A 367 -5.56 6.85 -9.11
CA GLU A 367 -4.96 7.23 -10.39
C GLU A 367 -3.95 8.37 -10.21
N GLU A 368 -4.35 9.44 -9.52
CA GLU A 368 -3.48 10.58 -9.18
C GLU A 368 -2.28 10.12 -8.33
N ALA A 369 -2.53 9.26 -7.34
CA ALA A 369 -1.45 8.70 -6.53
C ALA A 369 -0.43 7.90 -7.36
N THR A 370 -0.90 7.08 -8.32
CA THR A 370 -0.01 6.33 -9.22
C THR A 370 0.76 7.24 -10.17
N LEU A 371 0.12 8.29 -10.70
CA LEU A 371 0.80 9.32 -11.48
C LEU A 371 1.91 10.00 -10.64
N GLN A 372 1.61 10.37 -9.40
CA GLN A 372 2.56 11.01 -8.51
C GLN A 372 3.76 10.10 -8.19
N VAL A 373 3.55 8.78 -8.04
CA VAL A 373 4.64 7.80 -7.91
C VAL A 373 5.53 7.80 -9.16
N VAL A 374 4.95 7.81 -10.37
CA VAL A 374 5.72 7.83 -11.62
C VAL A 374 6.52 9.14 -11.76
N LEU A 375 5.91 10.29 -11.44
CA LEU A 375 6.60 11.58 -11.45
C LEU A 375 7.74 11.60 -10.42
N GLY A 376 7.51 11.08 -9.21
CA GLY A 376 8.54 10.93 -8.18
C GLY A 376 9.70 10.04 -8.64
N LEU A 377 9.42 8.90 -9.30
CA LEU A 377 10.46 8.03 -9.86
C LEU A 377 11.27 8.71 -10.96
N ARG A 378 10.62 9.49 -11.84
CA ARG A 378 11.31 10.29 -12.87
C ARG A 378 12.19 11.37 -12.25
N ALA A 379 11.70 12.05 -11.22
CA ALA A 379 12.48 13.05 -10.47
C ALA A 379 13.71 12.41 -9.79
N ILE A 380 13.56 11.25 -9.16
CA ILE A 380 14.69 10.51 -8.55
C ILE A 380 15.73 10.15 -9.61
N HIS A 381 15.29 9.65 -10.77
CA HIS A 381 16.18 9.32 -11.88
C HIS A 381 16.93 10.58 -12.37
N GLN A 382 16.21 11.67 -12.61
CA GLN A 382 16.81 12.92 -13.07
C GLN A 382 17.83 13.45 -12.04
N ALA A 383 17.50 13.42 -10.75
CA ALA A 383 18.42 13.82 -9.70
C ALA A 383 19.69 12.96 -9.64
N ALA A 384 19.58 11.67 -9.97
CA ALA A 384 20.75 10.79 -10.09
C ALA A 384 21.64 11.15 -11.29
N LEU A 385 21.04 11.53 -12.43
CA LEU A 385 21.77 12.01 -13.60
C LEU A 385 22.45 13.36 -13.35
N ASP A 386 21.80 14.26 -12.61
CA ASP A 386 22.29 15.61 -12.31
C ASP A 386 23.28 15.63 -11.11
N GLY A 387 23.90 14.49 -10.78
CA GLY A 387 24.90 14.40 -9.71
C GLY A 387 24.36 14.67 -8.31
N GLY A 388 23.06 14.41 -8.08
CA GLY A 388 22.37 14.68 -6.83
C GLY A 388 21.75 16.07 -6.75
N SER A 389 21.78 16.87 -7.82
CA SER A 389 21.00 18.11 -7.88
C SER A 389 19.52 17.81 -8.08
N TRP A 390 18.67 18.52 -7.33
CA TRP A 390 17.22 18.33 -7.32
C TRP A 390 16.46 19.54 -7.87
N GLU A 391 17.14 20.62 -8.23
CA GLU A 391 16.49 21.87 -8.63
C GLU A 391 15.62 21.67 -9.88
N ILE A 392 16.14 20.97 -10.89
CA ILE A 392 15.42 20.65 -12.12
C ILE A 392 14.51 19.43 -11.90
N ALA A 393 15.03 18.40 -11.24
CA ALA A 393 14.28 17.17 -10.98
C ALA A 393 12.98 17.41 -10.21
N TRP A 394 12.97 18.36 -9.27
CA TRP A 394 11.80 18.66 -8.46
C TRP A 394 10.67 19.32 -9.27
N LEU A 395 11.00 20.11 -10.31
CA LEU A 395 10.01 20.72 -11.20
C LEU A 395 9.13 19.67 -11.91
N LEU A 396 9.63 18.45 -12.09
CA LEU A 396 8.88 17.34 -12.68
C LEU A 396 7.77 16.81 -11.77
N THR A 397 7.82 17.10 -10.46
CA THR A 397 6.88 16.54 -9.48
C THR A 397 5.61 17.36 -9.33
N HIS A 398 5.61 18.61 -9.80
CA HIS A 398 4.53 19.59 -9.62
C HIS A 398 4.10 19.85 -8.16
N VAL A 399 4.93 19.46 -7.17
CA VAL A 399 4.70 19.70 -5.74
C VAL A 399 5.59 20.85 -5.28
N GLU A 400 5.16 21.60 -4.26
CA GLU A 400 5.96 22.67 -3.64
C GLU A 400 7.22 22.08 -2.98
N ASP A 401 8.39 22.67 -3.25
CA ASP A 401 9.65 22.18 -2.70
C ASP A 401 9.78 22.54 -1.20
N PRO A 402 9.86 21.55 -0.28
CA PRO A 402 9.95 21.83 1.15
C PRO A 402 11.22 22.57 1.57
N ILE A 403 12.26 22.57 0.72
CA ILE A 403 13.53 23.24 0.99
C ILE A 403 13.57 24.63 0.39
N GLN A 404 12.82 24.86 -0.70
CA GLN A 404 12.82 26.15 -1.36
C GLN A 404 12.13 27.14 -0.43
N ARG A 405 12.93 28.00 0.20
CA ARG A 405 12.41 29.13 0.96
C ARG A 405 11.58 29.95 0.00
N ARG A 406 10.45 30.49 0.48
CA ARG A 406 9.73 31.56 -0.21
C ARG A 406 10.77 32.58 -0.65
N ARG A 407 10.97 32.71 -1.97
CA ARG A 407 12.00 33.57 -2.56
C ARG A 407 11.77 35.03 -2.17
N PHE A 408 10.52 35.35 -1.86
CA PHE A 408 10.09 36.69 -1.49
C PHE A 408 9.13 36.60 -0.30
N GLY A 409 9.25 37.55 0.63
CA GLY A 409 8.35 37.68 1.79
C GLY A 409 7.07 38.44 1.49
N GLY A 410 6.98 39.09 0.33
CA GLY A 410 5.82 39.87 -0.11
C GLY A 410 4.86 39.08 -0.99
N GLU A 411 3.69 39.67 -1.21
CA GLU A 411 2.70 39.18 -2.17
C GLU A 411 3.25 39.27 -3.60
N GLU A 412 2.96 38.28 -4.45
CA GLU A 412 3.46 38.23 -5.83
C GLU A 412 3.01 39.44 -6.66
N SER A 413 1.77 39.90 -6.44
CA SER A 413 1.21 41.12 -7.04
C SER A 413 2.02 42.38 -6.71
N GLN A 414 2.51 42.48 -5.48
CA GLN A 414 3.33 43.61 -5.03
C GLN A 414 4.72 43.54 -5.65
N LEU A 415 5.30 42.35 -5.77
CA LEU A 415 6.59 42.15 -6.42
C LEU A 415 6.54 42.42 -7.91
N GLU A 416 5.45 42.04 -8.58
CA GLU A 416 5.22 42.38 -9.98
C GLU A 416 5.12 43.89 -10.17
N THR A 417 4.40 44.59 -9.29
CA THR A 417 4.29 46.05 -9.30
C THR A 417 5.65 46.73 -9.07
N VAL A 418 6.43 46.24 -8.10
CA VAL A 418 7.78 46.74 -7.82
C VAL A 418 8.73 46.45 -8.99
N ALA A 419 8.64 45.26 -9.60
CA ALA A 419 9.44 44.91 -10.77
C ALA A 419 9.08 45.79 -11.97
N ALA A 420 7.79 46.05 -12.20
CA ALA A 420 7.33 46.96 -13.23
C ALA A 420 7.82 48.40 -12.99
N TYR A 421 7.75 48.87 -11.74
CA TYR A 421 8.28 50.17 -11.35
C TYR A 421 9.79 50.29 -11.60
N LEU A 422 10.59 49.30 -11.17
CA LEU A 422 12.04 49.28 -11.41
C LEU A 422 12.38 49.23 -12.91
N ARG A 423 11.65 48.45 -13.70
CA ARG A 423 11.81 48.46 -15.18
C ARG A 423 11.52 49.84 -15.75
N SER A 424 10.46 50.50 -15.30
CA SER A 424 10.10 51.85 -15.75
C SER A 424 11.16 52.90 -15.38
N GLN A 425 11.75 52.79 -14.19
CA GLN A 425 12.85 53.67 -13.78
C GLN A 425 14.09 53.45 -14.63
N GLN A 426 14.50 52.20 -14.87
CA GLN A 426 15.64 51.89 -15.73
C GLN A 426 15.43 52.37 -17.17
N GLU A 427 14.20 52.25 -17.69
CA GLU A 427 13.85 52.74 -19.01
C GLU A 427 13.92 54.28 -19.07
N LEU A 428 13.40 54.96 -18.04
CA LEU A 428 13.46 56.42 -17.94
C LEU A 428 14.91 56.91 -17.81
N GLU A 429 15.75 56.25 -16.99
CA GLU A 429 17.18 56.54 -16.90
C GLU A 429 17.90 56.31 -18.23
N LYS A 430 17.57 55.23 -18.94
CA LYS A 430 18.14 54.93 -20.26
C LYS A 430 17.73 56.00 -21.28
N ARG A 431 16.46 56.41 -21.29
CA ARG A 431 15.95 57.51 -22.14
C ARG A 431 16.59 58.85 -21.76
N ALA A 432 16.77 59.14 -20.47
CA ALA A 432 17.45 60.35 -20.00
C ALA A 432 18.93 60.37 -20.38
N ARG A 433 19.64 59.22 -20.27
CA ARG A 433 21.01 59.07 -20.76
C ARG A 433 21.08 59.24 -22.27
N GLN A 434 20.16 58.65 -23.02
CA GLN A 434 20.06 58.82 -24.47
C GLN A 434 19.75 60.27 -24.84
N ALA A 435 18.89 60.98 -24.11
CA ALA A 435 18.63 62.40 -24.34
C ALA A 435 19.86 63.27 -24.05
N ARG A 436 20.63 62.95 -23.00
CA ARG A 436 21.90 63.63 -22.68
C ARG A 436 22.99 63.37 -23.71
N LEU A 437 23.08 62.15 -24.25
CA LEU A 437 24.05 61.78 -25.27
C LEU A 437 23.62 62.17 -26.69
N GLY A 438 22.31 62.23 -26.93
CA GLY A 438 21.66 62.40 -28.23
C GLY A 438 21.09 63.79 -28.49
N GLY A 439 21.18 64.73 -27.54
CA GLY A 439 20.81 66.14 -27.72
C GLY A 439 21.69 66.92 -28.73
N ARG A 440 22.37 66.23 -29.65
CA ARG A 440 23.20 66.82 -30.69
C ARG A 440 23.15 66.10 -32.04
N THR A 441 22.16 65.23 -32.26
CA THR A 441 21.82 64.70 -33.59
C THR A 441 20.34 64.95 -33.83
N ASP A 442 20.03 66.23 -34.00
CA ASP A 442 18.77 66.66 -34.55
C ASP A 442 18.89 66.65 -36.08
N LEU A 443 17.85 66.08 -36.70
CA LEU A 443 17.42 66.20 -38.10
C LEU A 443 17.98 65.18 -39.11
N ASN A 444 17.04 64.45 -39.71
CA ASN A 444 17.12 63.51 -40.84
C ASN A 444 17.56 62.07 -40.57
N SER A 445 16.63 61.24 -40.10
CA SER A 445 16.40 59.92 -40.70
C SER A 445 15.02 59.39 -40.30
N GLU A 446 13.97 59.83 -40.99
CA GLU A 446 12.79 59.00 -41.20
C GLU A 446 13.18 57.86 -42.17
N ASP A 447 14.00 56.93 -41.71
CA ASP A 447 14.25 55.67 -42.43
C ASP A 447 13.54 54.56 -41.68
N ASN A 448 12.31 54.34 -42.12
CA ASN A 448 11.51 53.16 -41.88
C ASN A 448 12.34 51.93 -42.28
N PRO A 449 12.77 51.04 -41.36
CA PRO A 449 13.64 49.94 -41.72
C PRO A 449 12.85 48.91 -42.53
N ASN A 450 13.11 48.90 -43.83
CA ASN A 450 12.60 47.91 -44.77
C ASN A 450 13.03 46.49 -44.31
N PRO A 451 12.11 45.53 -44.10
CA PRO A 451 12.42 44.20 -43.54
C PRO A 451 13.29 43.30 -44.41
N ASP A 452 13.65 43.71 -45.63
CA ASP A 452 14.36 42.87 -46.60
C ASP A 452 15.89 42.86 -46.46
N GLN A 453 16.50 43.64 -45.56
CA GLN A 453 17.96 43.64 -45.36
C GLN A 453 18.45 42.76 -44.20
N ALA A 454 17.57 42.01 -43.54
CA ALA A 454 17.95 41.12 -42.43
C ALA A 454 18.64 39.81 -42.87
N ALA A 455 18.57 39.44 -44.16
CA ALA A 455 19.08 38.15 -44.64
C ALA A 455 20.61 38.10 -44.85
N ASP A 456 21.29 39.24 -45.03
CA ASP A 456 22.73 39.22 -45.37
C ASP A 456 23.68 39.36 -44.18
N LYS A 457 23.21 39.79 -43.00
CA LYS A 457 24.07 39.89 -41.80
C LYS A 457 24.25 38.57 -41.04
N GLU A 458 23.50 37.52 -41.37
CA GLU A 458 23.66 36.20 -40.72
C GLU A 458 24.82 35.37 -41.29
N LYS A 459 25.33 35.71 -42.49
CA LYS A 459 26.47 35.00 -43.08
C LYS A 459 27.84 35.42 -42.50
N GLU A 460 27.97 36.64 -41.97
CA GLU A 460 29.27 37.14 -41.51
C GLU A 460 29.65 36.68 -40.08
N ARG A 461 28.68 36.18 -39.30
CA ARG A 461 28.94 35.67 -37.94
C ARG A 461 29.43 34.23 -37.88
N ARG A 462 29.44 33.48 -39.00
CA ARG A 462 29.90 32.08 -39.02
C ARG A 462 31.42 31.90 -39.21
N PHE A 463 32.19 32.98 -39.42
CA PHE A 463 33.63 32.88 -39.69
C PHE A 463 34.58 33.11 -38.50
N ARG A 464 34.07 33.35 -37.28
CA ARG A 464 34.91 33.39 -36.06
C ARG A 464 34.79 32.12 -35.23
N LYS A 465 35.12 30.99 -35.85
CA LYS A 465 35.41 29.73 -35.15
C LYS A 465 36.91 29.48 -35.26
N GLY A 466 37.66 29.90 -34.25
CA GLY A 466 39.11 29.70 -34.23
C GLY A 466 39.78 30.15 -32.92
N ALA A 467 40.46 29.19 -32.31
CA ALA A 467 41.66 29.33 -31.47
C ALA A 467 41.52 29.77 -30.00
N GLY A 468 41.70 28.77 -29.11
CA GLY A 468 42.05 28.90 -27.70
C GLY A 468 41.88 27.53 -27.04
N LYS A 469 42.83 26.59 -27.11
CA LYS A 469 44.13 26.55 -26.38
C LYS A 469 43.81 26.73 -24.88
N GLY A 470 43.54 25.67 -24.13
CA GLY A 470 44.53 24.69 -23.66
C GLY A 470 45.08 25.18 -22.32
N GLN A 471 44.70 24.52 -21.22
CA GLN A 471 45.51 24.52 -20.01
C GLN A 471 45.14 23.32 -19.14
N ASP A 472 46.07 22.38 -19.12
CA ASP A 472 46.18 21.32 -18.14
C ASP A 472 46.45 21.92 -16.76
N ASN A 473 45.82 21.34 -15.72
CA ASN A 473 46.40 21.10 -14.39
C ASN A 473 45.51 20.16 -13.59
#